data_AF-A0A8T3Q5G7-F1
#
_entry.id   AF-A0A8T3Q5G7-F1
#
_cell.length_a   1.000
_cell.length_b   1.000
_cell.length_c   1.000
_cell.angle_alpha   90.00
_cell.angle_beta   90.00
_cell.angle_gamma   90.00
#
_symmetry.space_group_name_H-M   'P 1'
#
loop_
_entity.id
_entity.type
_entity.pdbx_description
1 polymer ?
#
loop_
_entity_poly.entity_id
_entity_poly.type
_entity_poly.pdbx_seq_one_letter_code
_entity_poly.pdbx_strand_id
1 'polypeptide(L)'
;MNQLATHALTWVDYFIIVVILFSTLISLMRGFIAEAISLLTWIVATVVAFQSAGRVGMLLSRLIHTPSLRLIIGFLIVFILILIIGSVINHFLGVFISSTGLSGTNRILGMIFGFARGVLLIAIFILFAKMTSAVKESWWQASQLIPYFYSVSDWLQQFIPLHVNGFSHYFAKPQPGSS
;
A
#
# COMPACT_ATOMS: atom_id res chain seq x y z
N MET A 1 -41.55 -2.49 15.46
CA MET A 1 -40.62 -3.42 16.13
C MET A 1 -39.56 -3.82 15.11
N ASN A 2 -38.36 -3.23 15.18
CA ASN A 2 -37.10 -3.72 14.60
C ASN A 2 -35.92 -2.84 15.12
N GLN A 3 -35.89 -2.59 16.43
CA GLN A 3 -34.80 -1.88 17.11
C GLN A 3 -33.80 -2.86 17.76
N LEU A 4 -33.53 -3.97 17.07
CA LEU A 4 -32.48 -4.93 17.42
C LEU A 4 -31.61 -5.24 16.20
N ALA A 5 -31.47 -4.29 15.27
CA ALA A 5 -30.34 -4.29 14.35
C ALA A 5 -29.11 -3.94 15.19
N THR A 6 -28.54 -4.98 15.79
CA THR A 6 -27.27 -4.96 16.52
C THR A 6 -26.29 -4.03 15.82
N HIS A 7 -25.62 -3.18 16.60
CA HIS A 7 -24.39 -2.46 16.27
C HIS A 7 -23.25 -3.43 15.87
N ALA A 8 -23.51 -4.33 14.94
CA ALA A 8 -22.60 -5.36 14.50
C ALA A 8 -21.63 -4.75 13.50
N LEU A 9 -20.35 -5.01 13.74
CA LEU A 9 -19.29 -4.67 12.81
C LEU A 9 -19.54 -5.38 11.48
N THR A 10 -19.37 -4.64 10.38
CA THR A 10 -19.41 -5.18 9.03
C THR A 10 -18.13 -5.95 8.73
N TRP A 11 -18.13 -6.75 7.66
CA TRP A 11 -16.92 -7.48 7.25
C TRP A 11 -15.74 -6.53 6.93
N VAL A 12 -16.03 -5.30 6.45
CA VAL A 12 -15.00 -4.29 6.19
C VAL A 12 -14.41 -3.72 7.48
N ASP A 13 -15.21 -3.61 8.55
CA ASP A 13 -14.68 -3.23 9.87
C ASP A 13 -13.70 -4.28 10.40
N TYR A 14 -14.05 -5.57 10.28
CA TYR A 14 -13.12 -6.65 10.64
C TYR A 14 -11.84 -6.62 9.81
N PHE A 15 -11.96 -6.36 8.51
CA PHE A 15 -10.80 -6.18 7.63
C PHE A 15 -9.89 -5.03 8.10
N ILE A 16 -10.46 -3.87 8.44
CA ILE A 16 -9.73 -2.71 8.96
C ILE A 16 -8.97 -3.08 10.25
N ILE A 17 -9.66 -3.70 11.20
CA ILE A 17 -9.07 -4.12 12.49
C ILE A 17 -7.91 -5.08 12.25
N VAL A 18 -8.12 -6.09 11.40
CA VAL A 18 -7.09 -7.10 11.07
C VAL A 18 -5.87 -6.41 10.47
N VAL A 19 -6.01 -5.57 9.46
CA VAL A 19 -4.87 -4.89 8.81
C VAL A 19 -4.08 -4.05 9.82
N ILE A 20 -4.75 -3.27 10.65
CA ILE A 20 -4.10 -2.42 11.65
C ILE A 20 -3.41 -3.27 12.72
N LEU A 21 -4.10 -4.30 13.23
CA LEU A 21 -3.58 -5.19 14.25
C LEU A 21 -2.34 -5.93 13.77
N PHE A 22 -2.39 -6.55 12.58
CA PHE A 22 -1.24 -7.24 11.99
C PHE A 22 -0.11 -6.27 11.72
N SER A 23 -0.40 -5.10 11.15
CA SER A 23 0.62 -4.09 10.88
C SER A 23 1.34 -3.65 12.15
N THR A 24 0.58 -3.43 13.22
CA THR A 24 1.08 -3.03 14.55
C THR A 24 1.89 -4.14 15.21
N LEU A 25 1.37 -5.37 15.22
CA LEU A 25 2.01 -6.52 15.85
C LEU A 25 3.32 -6.91 15.17
N ILE A 26 3.34 -6.96 13.83
CA ILE A 26 4.56 -7.24 13.06
C ILE A 26 5.62 -6.17 13.36
N SER A 27 5.22 -4.90 13.41
CA SER A 27 6.15 -3.80 13.67
C SER A 27 6.61 -3.75 15.13
N LEU A 28 5.80 -4.22 16.08
CA LEU A 28 6.23 -4.44 17.46
C LEU A 28 7.30 -5.53 17.56
N MET A 29 7.17 -6.61 16.78
CA MET A 29 8.15 -7.71 16.76
C MET A 29 9.46 -7.31 16.09
N ARG A 30 9.38 -6.64 14.94
CA ARG A 30 10.55 -6.24 14.14
C ARG A 30 11.23 -4.97 14.66
N GLY A 31 10.45 -4.04 15.20
CA GLY A 31 10.87 -2.71 15.63
C GLY A 31 10.92 -1.67 14.50
N PHE A 32 10.96 -0.40 14.90
CA PHE A 32 10.89 0.76 14.00
C PHE A 32 12.01 0.78 12.96
N ILE A 33 13.26 0.60 13.38
CA ILE A 33 14.40 0.69 12.47
C ILE A 33 14.27 -0.35 11.35
N ALA A 34 13.85 -1.56 11.69
CA ALA A 34 13.68 -2.61 10.71
C ALA A 34 12.59 -2.30 9.69
N GLU A 35 11.50 -1.67 10.12
CA GLU A 35 10.43 -1.23 9.22
C GLU A 35 10.84 -0.04 8.37
N ALA A 36 11.55 0.94 8.93
CA ALA A 36 12.04 2.10 8.19
C ALA A 36 13.03 1.70 7.08
N ILE A 37 13.98 0.81 7.39
CA ILE A 37 14.94 0.27 6.42
C ILE A 37 14.23 -0.57 5.36
N SER A 38 13.21 -1.36 5.75
CA SER A 38 12.41 -2.14 4.81
C SER A 38 11.70 -1.23 3.80
N LEU A 39 11.05 -0.15 4.24
CA LEU A 39 10.38 0.78 3.33
C LEU A 39 11.37 1.54 2.45
N LEU A 40 12.49 1.98 3.01
CA LEU A 40 13.55 2.62 2.23
C LEU A 40 14.07 1.66 1.15
N THR A 41 14.28 0.40 1.50
CA THR A 41 14.70 -0.65 0.56
C THR A 41 13.69 -0.81 -0.57
N TRP A 42 12.38 -0.84 -0.28
CA TRP A 42 11.34 -0.91 -1.30
C TRP A 42 11.37 0.29 -2.26
N ILE A 43 11.56 1.51 -1.74
CA ILE A 43 11.67 2.73 -2.56
C ILE A 43 12.91 2.66 -3.45
N VAL A 44 14.08 2.37 -2.86
CA VAL A 44 15.35 2.26 -3.58
C VAL A 44 15.29 1.16 -4.63
N ALA A 45 14.77 -0.02 -4.28
CA ALA A 45 14.60 -1.14 -5.20
C ALA A 45 13.74 -0.74 -6.40
N THR A 46 12.63 -0.05 -6.16
CA THR A 46 11.72 0.41 -7.21
C THR A 46 12.40 1.39 -8.15
N VAL A 47 13.05 2.42 -7.61
CA VAL A 47 13.73 3.47 -8.39
C VAL A 47 14.89 2.87 -9.21
N VAL A 48 15.74 2.06 -8.58
CA VAL A 48 16.89 1.44 -9.25
C VAL A 48 16.44 0.43 -10.30
N ALA A 49 15.38 -0.34 -10.02
CA ALA A 49 14.81 -1.28 -10.98
C ALA A 49 14.25 -0.56 -12.21
N PHE A 50 13.49 0.53 -12.05
CA PHE A 50 13.01 1.32 -13.20
C PHE A 50 14.15 1.86 -14.07
N GLN A 51 15.22 2.38 -13.46
CA GLN A 51 16.38 2.91 -14.19
C GLN A 51 17.25 1.83 -14.86
N SER A 52 17.16 0.59 -14.40
CA SER A 52 18.03 -0.52 -14.83
C SER A 52 17.30 -1.56 -15.67
N ALA A 53 15.97 -1.57 -15.68
CA ALA A 53 15.13 -2.55 -16.39
C ALA A 53 15.49 -2.68 -17.87
N GLY A 54 15.74 -1.56 -18.56
CA GLY A 54 16.17 -1.56 -19.96
C GLY A 54 17.55 -2.21 -20.17
N ARG A 55 18.53 -1.87 -19.32
CA ARG A 55 19.89 -2.41 -19.41
C ARG A 55 19.92 -3.92 -19.17
N VAL A 56 19.24 -4.39 -18.12
CA VAL A 56 19.14 -5.82 -17.82
C VAL A 56 18.27 -6.55 -18.84
N GLY A 57 17.20 -5.91 -19.32
CA GLY A 57 16.34 -6.44 -20.38
C GLY A 57 17.11 -6.73 -21.68
N MET A 58 18.10 -5.90 -22.05
CA MET A 58 18.94 -6.15 -23.22
C MET A 58 19.81 -7.41 -23.09
N LEU A 59 20.30 -7.73 -21.89
CA LEU A 59 21.06 -8.97 -21.63
C LEU A 59 20.20 -10.22 -21.85
N LEU A 60 18.88 -10.11 -21.66
CA LEU A 60 17.90 -11.17 -21.86
C LEU A 60 17.45 -11.31 -23.33
N SER A 61 17.97 -10.48 -24.25
CA SER A 61 17.53 -10.45 -25.65
C SER A 61 17.69 -11.77 -26.40
N ARG A 62 18.63 -12.62 -25.98
CA ARG A 62 18.86 -13.96 -26.55
C ARG A 62 17.88 -15.01 -26.05
N LEU A 63 17.28 -14.80 -24.87
CA LEU A 63 16.37 -15.75 -24.24
C LEU A 63 14.89 -15.38 -24.46
N ILE A 64 14.60 -14.09 -24.59
CA ILE A 64 13.23 -13.56 -24.64
C ILE A 64 13.09 -12.62 -25.82
N HIS A 65 12.22 -12.96 -26.76
CA HIS A 65 12.03 -12.16 -27.97
C HIS A 65 11.04 -11.01 -27.78
N THR A 66 10.09 -11.13 -26.85
CA THR A 66 9.08 -10.10 -26.57
C THR A 66 9.68 -8.92 -25.80
N PRO A 67 9.71 -7.69 -26.38
CA PRO A 67 10.35 -6.54 -25.74
C PRO A 67 9.76 -6.16 -24.39
N SER A 68 8.43 -6.14 -24.27
CA SER A 68 7.74 -5.79 -23.02
C SER A 68 8.06 -6.77 -21.89
N LEU A 69 8.14 -8.06 -22.20
CA LEU A 69 8.46 -9.10 -21.23
C LEU A 69 9.90 -8.99 -20.72
N ARG A 70 10.85 -8.61 -21.59
CA ARG A 70 12.24 -8.34 -21.18
C ARG A 70 12.34 -7.21 -20.17
N LEU A 71 11.59 -6.12 -20.37
CA LEU A 71 11.58 -4.99 -19.44
C LEU A 71 11.01 -5.38 -18.09
N ILE A 72 9.89 -6.12 -18.08
CA ILE A 72 9.27 -6.61 -16.84
C ILE A 72 10.25 -7.52 -16.09
N ILE A 73 10.88 -8.48 -16.77
CA ILE A 73 11.82 -9.41 -16.13
C ILE A 73 13.08 -8.68 -15.68
N GLY A 74 13.63 -7.76 -16.48
CA GLY A 74 14.76 -6.93 -16.10
C GLY A 74 14.48 -6.09 -14.85
N PHE A 75 13.29 -5.50 -14.75
CA PHE A 75 12.81 -4.83 -13.54
C PHE A 75 12.78 -5.81 -12.36
N LEU A 76 12.13 -6.97 -12.51
CA LEU A 76 11.97 -7.94 -11.43
C LEU A 76 13.30 -8.47 -10.91
N ILE A 77 14.26 -8.79 -11.79
CA ILE A 77 15.60 -9.25 -11.38
C ILE A 77 16.27 -8.20 -10.50
N VAL A 78 16.35 -6.95 -10.96
CA VAL A 78 17.02 -5.87 -10.20
C VAL A 78 16.27 -5.59 -8.91
N PHE A 79 14.95 -5.53 -8.97
CA PHE A 79 14.09 -5.29 -7.82
C PHE A 79 14.31 -6.33 -6.72
N ILE A 80 14.24 -7.62 -7.06
CA ILE A 80 14.46 -8.73 -6.13
C ILE A 80 15.89 -8.70 -5.59
N LEU A 81 16.89 -8.43 -6.43
CA LEU A 81 18.28 -8.34 -5.99
C LEU A 81 18.47 -7.27 -4.91
N ILE A 82 17.90 -6.07 -5.11
CA ILE A 82 17.97 -5.00 -4.11
C ILE A 82 17.19 -5.36 -2.84
N LEU A 83 16.03 -6.02 -2.95
CA LEU A 83 15.29 -6.50 -1.77
C LEU A 83 16.11 -7.52 -0.96
N ILE A 84 16.82 -8.43 -1.62
CA ILE A 84 17.70 -9.40 -0.94
C ILE A 84 18.81 -8.67 -0.19
N ILE A 85 19.51 -7.73 -0.86
CA ILE A 85 20.58 -6.94 -0.24
C ILE A 85 20.04 -6.15 0.97
N GLY A 86 18.91 -5.46 0.81
CA GLY A 86 18.29 -4.71 1.90
C GLY A 86 17.82 -5.59 3.06
N SER A 87 17.34 -6.81 2.78
CA SER A 87 16.98 -7.79 3.80
C SER A 87 18.20 -8.22 4.63
N VAL A 88 19.34 -8.46 3.97
CA VAL A 88 20.61 -8.79 4.63
C VAL A 88 21.08 -7.63 5.52
N ILE A 89 21.07 -6.40 5.00
CA ILE A 89 21.39 -5.19 5.78
C ILE A 89 20.49 -5.08 7.01
N ASN A 90 19.19 -5.28 6.80
CA ASN A 90 18.19 -5.20 7.86
C ASN A 90 18.42 -6.24 8.96
N HIS A 91 18.85 -7.45 8.59
CA HIS A 91 19.20 -8.50 9.55
C HIS A 91 20.38 -8.08 10.45
N PHE A 92 21.46 -7.58 9.86
CA PHE A 92 22.63 -7.12 10.62
C PHE A 92 22.31 -5.93 11.53
N LEU A 93 21.49 -4.98 11.06
CA LEU A 93 21.01 -3.88 11.90
C LEU A 93 20.20 -4.39 13.09
N GLY A 94 19.36 -5.40 12.90
CA GLY A 94 18.61 -6.04 13.98
C GLY A 94 19.52 -6.59 15.09
N VAL A 95 20.60 -7.27 14.71
CA VAL A 95 21.61 -7.80 15.64
C VAL A 95 22.37 -6.68 16.36
N PHE A 96 22.67 -5.59 15.67
CA PHE A 96 23.32 -4.44 16.29
C PHE A 96 22.43 -3.78 17.34
N ILE A 97 21.15 -3.56 17.02
CA ILE A 97 20.18 -2.92 17.93
C ILE A 97 19.88 -3.78 19.15
N SER A 98 19.82 -5.11 19.00
CA SER A 98 19.62 -5.98 20.16
C SER A 98 20.80 -5.90 21.13
N SER A 99 22.00 -5.59 20.64
CA SER A 99 23.22 -5.47 21.45
C SER A 99 23.32 -4.14 22.21
N THR A 100 22.62 -3.07 21.78
CA THR A 100 22.68 -1.75 22.45
C THR A 100 21.77 -1.61 23.67
N GLY A 101 20.95 -2.62 23.99
CA GLY A 101 19.95 -2.54 25.07
C GLY A 101 18.72 -1.67 24.74
N LEU A 102 18.70 -0.97 23.61
CA LEU A 102 17.60 -0.09 23.18
C LEU A 102 16.46 -0.86 22.46
N SER A 103 16.45 -2.19 22.54
CA SER A 103 15.46 -3.02 21.85
C SER A 103 14.02 -2.69 22.27
N GLY A 104 13.77 -2.37 23.54
CA GLY A 104 12.44 -2.00 24.04
C GLY A 104 11.88 -0.75 23.35
N THR A 105 12.62 0.36 23.37
CA THR A 105 12.22 1.61 22.72
C THR A 105 12.03 1.44 21.21
N ASN A 106 12.93 0.72 20.54
CA ASN A 106 12.81 0.42 19.10
C ASN A 106 11.50 -0.34 18.78
N ARG A 107 11.08 -1.26 19.65
CA ARG A 107 9.82 -2.02 19.49
C ARG A 107 8.58 -1.15 19.73
N ILE A 108 8.59 -0.28 20.74
CA ILE A 108 7.48 0.66 21.00
C ILE A 108 7.32 1.66 19.85
N LEU A 109 8.42 2.24 19.37
CA LEU A 109 8.38 3.07 18.17
C LEU A 109 7.89 2.29 16.95
N GLY A 110 8.28 1.00 16.87
CA GLY A 110 7.77 0.07 15.86
C GLY A 110 6.27 -0.08 15.92
N MET A 111 5.67 -0.21 17.11
CA MET A 111 4.23 -0.27 17.31
C MET A 111 3.53 0.98 16.74
N ILE A 112 4.00 2.18 17.10
CA ILE A 112 3.43 3.44 16.62
C ILE A 112 3.56 3.54 15.10
N PHE A 113 4.72 3.17 14.56
CA PHE A 113 4.97 3.16 13.13
C PHE A 113 4.06 2.17 12.40
N GLY A 114 3.89 0.96 12.94
CA GLY A 114 3.02 -0.08 12.40
C GLY A 114 1.55 0.31 12.42
N PHE A 115 1.10 0.98 13.49
CA PHE A 115 -0.24 1.56 13.56
C PHE A 115 -0.43 2.62 12.48
N ALA A 116 0.47 3.60 12.38
CA ALA A 116 0.42 4.65 11.37
C ALA A 116 0.44 4.07 9.93
N ARG A 117 1.27 3.06 9.67
CA ARG A 117 1.28 2.32 8.40
C ARG A 117 -0.05 1.61 8.15
N GLY A 118 -0.64 0.98 9.16
CA GLY A 118 -1.96 0.35 9.05
C GLY A 118 -3.04 1.35 8.68
N VAL A 119 -3.06 2.52 9.33
CA VAL A 119 -3.95 3.63 9.00
C VAL A 119 -3.75 4.10 7.55
N LEU A 120 -2.50 4.25 7.14
CA LEU A 120 -2.15 4.64 5.77
C LEU A 120 -2.65 3.61 4.74
N LEU A 121 -2.45 2.31 4.99
CA LEU A 121 -2.92 1.24 4.10
C LEU A 121 -4.45 1.24 3.95
N ILE A 122 -5.18 1.44 5.05
CA ILE A 122 -6.64 1.54 5.02
C ILE A 122 -7.11 2.80 4.29
N ALA A 123 -6.44 3.94 4.49
CA ALA A 123 -6.75 5.16 3.76
C ALA A 123 -6.52 5.01 2.25
N ILE A 124 -5.44 4.33 1.84
CA ILE A 124 -5.20 3.97 0.43
C ILE A 124 -6.29 3.03 -0.10
N PHE A 125 -6.68 2.01 0.67
CA PHE A 125 -7.80 1.12 0.30
C PHE A 125 -9.10 1.90 0.08
N ILE A 126 -9.42 2.84 0.97
CA ILE A 126 -10.62 3.69 0.85
C ILE A 126 -10.53 4.58 -0.40
N LEU A 127 -9.36 5.14 -0.71
CA LEU A 127 -9.16 5.91 -1.95
C LEU A 127 -9.50 5.08 -3.19
N PHE A 128 -8.99 3.84 -3.28
CA PHE A 128 -9.33 2.95 -4.39
C PHE A 128 -10.82 2.59 -4.40
N ALA A 129 -11.42 2.33 -3.23
CA ALA A 129 -12.84 2.01 -3.14
C ALA A 129 -13.74 3.18 -3.59
N LYS A 130 -13.36 4.44 -3.31
CA LYS A 130 -14.03 5.66 -3.79
C LYS A 130 -14.05 5.77 -5.33
N MET A 131 -13.13 5.11 -6.02
CA MET A 131 -13.10 5.04 -7.50
C MET A 131 -14.06 3.97 -8.07
N THR A 132 -14.75 3.21 -7.21
CA THR A 132 -15.66 2.13 -7.58
C THR A 132 -17.07 2.37 -7.03
N SER A 133 -18.02 1.51 -7.38
CA SER A 133 -19.38 1.55 -6.81
C SER A 133 -19.47 1.08 -5.36
N ALA A 134 -18.37 0.61 -4.75
CA ALA A 134 -18.34 0.06 -3.39
C ALA A 134 -18.91 1.01 -2.33
N VAL A 135 -18.74 2.32 -2.49
CA VAL A 135 -19.23 3.33 -1.54
C VAL A 135 -20.76 3.33 -1.42
N LYS A 136 -21.50 2.85 -2.42
CA LYS A 136 -22.98 2.81 -2.42
C LYS A 136 -23.54 1.55 -1.76
N GLU A 137 -22.70 0.56 -1.47
CA GLU A 137 -23.12 -0.72 -0.94
C GLU A 137 -23.54 -0.64 0.54
N SER A 138 -24.46 -1.51 0.94
CA SER A 138 -24.98 -1.55 2.31
C SER A 138 -23.89 -1.83 3.36
N TRP A 139 -22.94 -2.71 3.05
CA TRP A 139 -21.81 -3.04 3.93
C TRP A 139 -20.81 -1.89 4.09
N TRP A 140 -20.74 -0.97 3.13
CA TRP A 140 -19.91 0.23 3.22
C TRP A 140 -20.59 1.28 4.10
N GLN A 141 -21.86 1.56 3.82
CA GLN A 141 -22.65 2.55 4.55
C GLN A 141 -22.91 2.16 6.01
N ALA A 142 -23.01 0.86 6.30
CA ALA A 142 -23.19 0.34 7.66
C ALA A 142 -21.89 0.25 8.47
N SER A 143 -20.71 0.49 7.86
CA SER A 143 -19.42 0.41 8.55
C SER A 143 -19.28 1.52 9.60
N GLN A 144 -18.81 1.13 10.78
CA GLN A 144 -18.54 2.08 11.87
C GLN A 144 -17.14 2.69 11.77
N LEU A 145 -16.17 1.95 11.20
CA LEU A 145 -14.77 2.36 11.19
C LEU A 145 -14.41 3.26 10.00
N ILE A 146 -15.00 3.03 8.82
CA ILE A 146 -14.68 3.78 7.60
C ILE A 146 -14.69 5.31 7.80
N PRO A 147 -15.70 5.92 8.47
CA PRO A 147 -15.76 7.37 8.64
C PRO A 147 -14.53 7.99 9.31
N TYR A 148 -13.86 7.27 10.22
CA TYR A 148 -12.66 7.77 10.91
C TYR A 148 -11.44 7.90 9.98
N PHE A 149 -11.44 7.21 8.84
CA PHE A 149 -10.33 7.24 7.88
C PHE A 149 -10.56 8.24 6.73
N TYR A 150 -11.75 8.84 6.61
CA TYR A 150 -12.03 9.80 5.53
C TYR A 150 -11.08 11.00 5.56
N SER A 151 -10.77 11.55 6.73
CA SER A 151 -9.82 12.66 6.85
C SER A 151 -8.44 12.30 6.30
N VAL A 152 -7.97 11.08 6.57
CA VAL A 152 -6.65 10.61 6.08
C VAL A 152 -6.71 10.32 4.58
N SER A 153 -7.77 9.68 4.09
CA SER A 153 -7.93 9.40 2.66
C SER A 153 -8.05 10.68 1.84
N ASP A 154 -8.80 11.67 2.33
CA ASP A 154 -9.00 12.94 1.62
C ASP A 154 -7.72 13.79 1.63
N TRP A 155 -6.95 13.73 2.71
CA TRP A 155 -5.60 14.31 2.75
C TRP A 155 -4.67 13.64 1.73
N LEU A 156 -4.66 12.31 1.64
CA LEU A 156 -3.87 11.57 0.65
C LEU A 156 -4.29 11.90 -0.80
N GLN A 157 -5.58 12.16 -1.03
CA GLN A 157 -6.11 12.52 -2.35
C GLN A 157 -5.46 13.80 -2.91
N GLN A 158 -4.91 14.68 -2.07
CA GLN A 158 -4.23 15.91 -2.52
C GLN A 158 -2.90 15.63 -3.24
N PHE A 159 -2.26 14.50 -2.93
CA PHE A 159 -0.98 14.11 -3.52
C PHE A 159 -1.14 13.27 -4.79
N ILE A 160 -2.33 12.68 -4.99
CA ILE A 160 -2.63 11.90 -6.18
C ILE A 160 -3.57 12.75 -7.05
N PRO A 161 -3.16 13.19 -8.25
CA PRO A 161 -4.03 13.90 -9.17
C PRO A 161 -5.09 12.94 -9.75
N LEU A 162 -6.04 12.49 -8.92
CA LEU A 162 -7.21 11.71 -9.33
C LEU A 162 -8.36 12.63 -9.78
N HIS A 163 -8.05 13.79 -10.37
CA HIS A 163 -9.00 14.48 -11.24
C HIS A 163 -9.12 13.68 -12.53
N VAL A 164 -9.96 12.65 -12.51
CA VAL A 164 -10.38 11.95 -13.72
C VAL A 164 -11.36 12.85 -14.48
N ASN A 165 -10.86 13.97 -15.01
CA ASN A 165 -11.60 14.88 -15.88
C ASN A 165 -11.96 14.25 -17.25
N GLY A 166 -11.49 13.02 -17.51
CA GLY A 166 -11.74 12.28 -18.76
C GLY A 166 -12.95 11.33 -18.73
N PHE A 167 -13.56 11.07 -17.56
CA PHE A 167 -14.68 10.11 -17.47
C PHE A 167 -16.05 10.74 -17.81
N SER A 168 -16.18 12.07 -17.74
CA SER A 168 -17.43 12.79 -18.02
C SER A 168 -17.86 12.74 -19.49
N HIS A 169 -16.92 12.60 -20.44
CA HIS A 169 -17.23 12.56 -21.88
C HIS A 169 -17.76 11.20 -22.39
N TYR A 170 -17.61 10.10 -21.63
CA TYR A 170 -18.11 8.77 -22.03
C TYR A 170 -19.54 8.48 -21.56
N PHE A 171 -20.08 9.28 -20.64
CA PHE A 171 -21.45 9.17 -20.14
C PHE A 171 -22.33 10.35 -20.55
N ALA A 172 -21.80 11.27 -21.37
CA ALA A 172 -22.62 12.24 -22.08
C ALA A 172 -23.50 11.49 -23.07
N LYS A 173 -24.78 11.32 -22.72
CA LYS A 173 -25.83 10.82 -23.61
C LYS A 173 -25.71 11.56 -24.95
N PRO A 174 -25.74 10.89 -26.12
CA PRO A 174 -25.80 11.59 -27.39
C PRO A 174 -26.99 12.54 -27.36
N GLN A 175 -26.78 13.82 -27.68
CA GLN A 175 -27.90 14.74 -27.83
C GLN A 175 -28.73 14.27 -29.04
N PRO A 176 -30.03 13.99 -28.87
CA PRO A 176 -30.89 13.73 -30.00
C PRO A 176 -31.20 15.07 -30.66
N GLY A 177 -30.56 15.34 -31.80
CA GLY A 177 -30.91 16.48 -32.65
C GLY A 177 -29.72 17.17 -33.29
N SER A 178 -29.25 16.61 -34.42
CA SER A 178 -28.62 17.42 -35.46
C SER A 178 -29.00 16.88 -36.83
N SER A 179 -30.27 17.09 -37.18
CA SER A 179 -30.79 17.31 -38.54
C SER A 179 -32.27 17.64 -38.44
#